data_AF-A0A329BEQ7-F1
#
_entry.id   AF-A0A329BEQ7-F1
#
_cell.length_a   1.000
_cell.length_b   1.000
_cell.length_c   1.000
_cell.angle_alpha   90.00
_cell.angle_beta   90.00
_cell.angle_gamma   90.00
#
_symmetry.space_group_name_H-M   'P 1'
#
loop_
_entity.id
_entity.type
_entity.pdbx_description
1 polymer ?
#
loop_
_entity_poly.entity_id
_entity_poly.type
_entity_poly.pdbx_seq_one_letter_code
_entity_poly.pdbx_strand_id
1 'polypeptide(L)'
;MGRSPGIGSRVIGVRVELALEQRLRLLTEVTGRSQSFFLKQMIESGIEAMEKRWLPDHVMVQVREGGLSVQQPGATPDLFGDLLCDQ
;
A
#
# COMPACT_ATOMS: atom_id res chain seq x y z
N MET A 1 -7.20 1.03 -33.06
CA MET A 1 -6.36 1.72 -32.04
C MET A 1 -7.17 1.91 -30.77
N GLY A 2 -7.05 1.03 -29.78
CA GLY A 2 -7.57 1.29 -28.43
C GLY A 2 -6.48 1.96 -27.60
N ARG A 3 -6.71 3.19 -27.11
CA ARG A 3 -5.81 3.82 -26.14
C ARG A 3 -6.01 3.09 -24.81
N SER A 4 -4.96 2.43 -24.32
CA SER A 4 -4.92 1.94 -22.93
C SER A 4 -5.22 3.10 -21.98
N PRO A 5 -6.09 2.94 -20.98
CA PRO A 5 -6.30 3.96 -19.96
C PRO A 5 -4.97 4.15 -19.21
N GLY A 6 -4.48 5.39 -19.19
CA GLY A 6 -3.33 5.75 -18.37
C GLY A 6 -3.61 5.39 -16.92
N ILE A 7 -2.62 4.79 -16.26
CA ILE A 7 -2.69 4.46 -14.84
C ILE A 7 -2.83 5.79 -14.09
N GLY A 8 -4.05 6.16 -13.71
CA GLY A 8 -4.31 7.41 -13.00
C GLY A 8 -3.55 7.43 -11.68
N SER A 9 -2.89 8.53 -11.37
CA SER A 9 -2.23 8.72 -10.08
C SER A 9 -3.29 8.81 -8.97
N ARG A 10 -3.34 7.79 -8.10
CA ARG A 10 -4.24 7.80 -6.93
C ARG A 10 -3.54 8.50 -5.77
N VAL A 11 -4.15 9.58 -5.28
CA VAL A 11 -3.66 10.34 -4.12
C VAL A 11 -4.36 9.83 -2.88
N ILE A 12 -3.59 9.49 -1.85
CA ILE A 12 -4.11 9.02 -0.55
C ILE A 12 -3.64 10.00 0.51
N GLY A 13 -4.59 10.65 1.18
CA GLY A 13 -4.32 11.50 2.34
C GLY A 13 -4.28 10.66 3.61
N VAL A 14 -3.15 10.65 4.31
CA VAL A 14 -3.00 9.93 5.59
C VAL A 14 -2.81 10.95 6.71
N ARG A 15 -3.62 10.86 7.76
CA ARG A 15 -3.39 11.62 9.00
C ARG A 15 -2.31 10.91 9.80
N VAL A 16 -1.26 11.64 10.16
CA VAL A 16 -0.13 11.13 10.93
C VAL A 16 0.06 12.00 12.17
N GLU A 17 0.55 11.41 13.25
CA GLU A 17 0.89 12.15 14.46
C GLU A 17 2.14 12.99 14.25
N LEU A 18 2.24 14.11 14.98
CA LEU A 18 3.34 15.08 14.87
C LEU A 18 4.73 14.44 15.03
N ALA A 19 4.85 13.45 15.92
CA ALA A 19 6.10 12.72 16.14
C ALA A 19 6.57 11.96 14.89
N LEU A 20 5.63 11.41 14.10
CA LEU A 20 5.95 10.73 12.85
C LEU A 20 6.36 11.73 11.76
N GLU A 21 5.71 12.88 11.69
CA GLU A 21 6.09 13.97 10.77
C GLU A 21 7.52 14.46 11.02
N GLN A 22 7.89 14.65 12.30
CA GLN A 22 9.23 15.07 12.67
C GLN A 22 10.29 14.03 12.25
N ARG A 23 9.99 12.74 12.43
CA ARG A 23 10.89 11.65 11.99
C ARG A 23 11.02 11.62 10.47
N LEU A 24 9.93 11.79 9.74
CA LEU A 24 9.95 11.85 8.28
C LEU A 24 10.74 13.05 7.77
N ARG A 25 10.58 14.22 8.40
CA ARG A 25 11.37 15.41 8.08
C ARG A 25 12.86 15.16 8.31
N LEU A 26 13.24 14.61 9.46
CA LEU A 26 14.63 14.30 9.76
C LEU A 26 15.24 13.34 8.72
N LEU A 27 14.50 12.30 8.33
CA LEU A 27 14.92 11.38 7.28
C LEU A 27 15.14 12.11 5.95
N THR A 28 14.25 13.03 5.59
CA THR A 28 14.42 13.87 4.40
C THR A 28 15.65 14.76 4.47
N GLU A 29 15.89 15.43 5.60
CA GLU A 29 17.05 16.32 5.77
C GLU A 29 18.38 15.56 5.71
N VAL A 30 18.43 14.37 6.32
CA VAL A 30 19.67 13.57 6.38
C VAL A 30 19.96 12.84 5.07
N THR A 31 18.93 12.39 4.34
CA THR A 31 19.10 11.53 3.15
C THR A 31 18.93 12.27 1.82
N GLY A 32 18.35 13.47 1.83
CA GLY A 32 17.96 14.21 0.63
C GLY A 32 16.78 13.59 -0.14
N ARG A 33 16.04 12.65 0.44
CA ARG A 33 14.85 12.01 -0.17
C ARG A 33 13.56 12.69 0.30
N SER A 34 12.51 12.69 -0.53
CA SER A 34 11.23 13.28 -0.15
C SER A 34 10.50 12.48 0.94
N GLN A 35 9.66 13.13 1.74
CA GLN A 35 8.84 12.46 2.75
C GLN A 35 7.90 11.39 2.14
N SER A 36 7.38 11.65 0.93
CA SER A 36 6.55 10.70 0.18
C SER A 36 7.28 9.41 -0.15
N PHE A 37 8.61 9.46 -0.38
CA PHE A 37 9.41 8.26 -0.59
C PHE A 37 9.38 7.35 0.63
N PHE A 38 9.58 7.92 1.83
CA PHE A 38 9.56 7.16 3.07
C PHE A 38 8.17 6.63 3.43
N LEU A 39 7.11 7.41 3.19
CA LEU A 39 5.73 6.93 3.35
C LEU A 39 5.45 5.73 2.45
N LYS A 40 5.82 5.84 1.16
CA LYS A 40 5.69 4.72 0.21
C LYS A 40 6.44 3.48 0.71
N GLN A 41 7.69 3.64 1.11
CA GLN A 41 8.52 2.53 1.58
C GLN A 41 8.02 1.91 2.89
N MET A 42 7.46 2.69 3.81
CA MET A 42 6.83 2.16 5.01
C MET A 42 5.59 1.32 4.69
N ILE A 43 4.78 1.72 3.71
CA ILE A 43 3.62 0.95 3.27
C ILE A 43 4.09 -0.35 2.61
N GLU A 44 5.00 -0.27 1.63
CA GLU A 44 5.50 -1.44 0.91
C GLU A 44 6.18 -2.45 1.85
N SER A 45 7.11 -1.96 2.70
CA SER A 45 7.83 -2.81 3.65
C SER A 45 6.92 -3.31 4.77
N GLY A 46 5.95 -2.51 5.18
CA GLY A 46 4.96 -2.88 6.19
C GLY A 46 4.06 -4.02 5.72
N ILE A 47 3.60 -3.96 4.46
CA ILE A 47 2.83 -5.05 3.85
C ILE A 47 3.68 -6.31 3.78
N GLU A 48 4.92 -6.24 3.29
CA GLU A 48 5.81 -7.41 3.24
C GLU A 48 6.04 -8.04 4.63
N ALA A 49 6.18 -7.21 5.66
CA ALA A 49 6.33 -7.68 7.04
C ALA A 49 5.04 -8.31 7.58
N MET A 50 3.87 -7.73 7.27
CA MET A 50 2.57 -8.30 7.63
C MET A 50 2.34 -9.64 6.95
N GLU A 51 2.67 -9.76 5.66
CA GLU A 51 2.61 -11.00 4.90
C GLU A 51 3.44 -12.09 5.58
N LYS A 52 4.72 -11.84 5.87
CA LYS A 52 5.59 -12.79 6.56
C LYS A 52 5.10 -13.16 7.96
N ARG A 53 4.44 -12.23 8.67
CA ARG A 53 4.03 -12.43 10.06
C ARG A 53 2.69 -13.16 10.21
N TRP A 54 1.80 -13.01 9.23
CA TRP A 54 0.40 -13.46 9.32
C TRP A 54 0.02 -14.48 8.24
N LEU A 55 0.73 -14.58 7.11
CA LEU A 55 0.45 -15.60 6.11
C LEU A 55 1.29 -16.87 6.37
N PRO A 56 0.68 -18.05 6.31
CA PRO A 56 1.43 -19.30 6.31
C PRO A 56 2.21 -19.45 4.99
N ASP A 57 3.34 -20.15 5.05
CA ASP A 57 4.31 -20.26 3.95
C ASP A 57 3.69 -20.77 2.63
N HIS A 58 2.76 -21.71 2.72
CA HIS A 58 2.03 -22.25 1.57
C HIS A 58 1.12 -21.22 0.87
N VAL A 59 0.68 -20.17 1.58
CA VAL A 59 -0.10 -19.06 1.00
C VAL A 59 0.86 -18.05 0.36
N MET A 60 2.00 -17.77 0.99
CA MET A 60 3.06 -16.91 0.42
C MET A 60 3.56 -17.40 -0.94
N VAL A 61 3.75 -18.72 -1.09
CA VAL A 61 4.13 -19.32 -2.36
C VAL A 61 3.05 -19.09 -3.42
N GLN A 62 1.78 -19.33 -3.09
CA GLN A 62 0.68 -19.12 -4.04
C GLN A 62 0.43 -17.64 -4.39
N VAL A 63 0.70 -16.68 -3.48
CA VAL A 63 0.69 -15.24 -3.82
C VAL A 63 1.76 -14.94 -4.88
N ARG A 64 2.99 -15.44 -4.69
CA ARG A 64 4.11 -15.19 -5.61
C ARG A 64 3.92 -15.85 -6.98
N GLU A 65 3.31 -17.03 -7.00
CA GLU A 65 2.99 -17.76 -8.23
C GLU A 65 1.74 -17.22 -8.94
N GLY A 66 1.07 -16.21 -8.38
CA GLY A 66 -0.13 -15.61 -8.94
C GLY A 66 -1.37 -16.53 -8.90
N GLY A 67 -1.33 -17.59 -8.08
CA GLY A 67 -2.33 -18.66 -8.06
C GLY A 67 -3.51 -18.44 -7.10
N LEU A 68 -3.44 -17.45 -6.21
CA LEU A 68 -4.54 -17.19 -5.27
C LEU A 68 -5.68 -16.44 -5.94
N SER A 69 -6.73 -17.17 -6.29
CA SER A 69 -8.07 -16.58 -6.37
C SER A 69 -8.55 -16.35 -4.94
N VAL A 70 -8.31 -15.16 -4.42
CA VAL A 70 -8.80 -14.73 -3.11
C VAL A 70 -10.32 -14.60 -3.19
N GLN A 71 -11.03 -15.71 -2.93
CA GLN A 71 -12.44 -15.67 -2.56
C GLN A 71 -12.49 -15.27 -1.08
N GLN A 72 -12.78 -14.01 -0.77
CA GLN A 72 -12.95 -13.59 0.62
C GLN A 72 -14.38 -13.90 1.09
N PRO A 73 -14.59 -14.70 2.15
CA PRO A 73 -15.71 -14.51 3.04
C PRO A 73 -15.27 -13.55 4.16
N GLY A 74 -15.69 -12.29 4.08
CA GLY A 74 -15.46 -11.32 5.14
C GLY A 74 -15.57 -9.88 4.66
N ALA A 75 -16.76 -9.31 4.78
CA ALA A 75 -17.05 -7.92 4.43
C ALA A 75 -16.39 -6.94 5.42
N THR A 76 -15.08 -6.76 5.33
CA THR A 76 -14.47 -5.51 5.79
C THR A 76 -14.70 -4.46 4.70
N PRO A 77 -15.17 -3.24 5.03
CA PRO A 77 -15.26 -2.17 4.04
C PRO A 77 -13.87 -1.97 3.43
N ASP A 78 -13.77 -2.28 2.14
CA ASP A 78 -12.50 -2.27 1.42
C ASP A 78 -12.07 -0.81 1.19
N LEU A 79 -10.88 -0.45 1.67
CA LEU A 79 -10.31 0.90 1.52
C LEU A 79 -10.25 1.35 0.05
N PHE A 80 -10.25 0.40 -0.89
CA PHE A 80 -10.15 0.65 -2.32
C PHE A 80 -11.45 0.35 -3.09
N GLY A 81 -12.48 -0.21 -2.44
CA GLY A 81 -13.70 -0.72 -3.06
C GLY A 81 -14.82 0.32 -3.23
N ASP A 82 -14.90 1.32 -2.35
CA ASP A 82 -16.05 2.26 -2.32
C ASP A 82 -15.85 3.55 -3.14
N LEU A 83 -14.65 3.82 -3.64
CA LEU A 83 -14.34 5.07 -4.37
C LEU A 83 -14.68 5.03 -5.87
N LEU A 84 -15.49 4.06 -6.31
CA LEU A 84 -15.92 3.92 -7.71
C LEU A 84 -17.40 4.25 -7.96
N CYS A 85 -18.15 4.68 -6.93
CA CYS A 85 -19.54 5.09 -7.09
C CYS A 85 -19.72 6.60 -6.86
N ASP A 86 -19.06 7.43 -7.68
CA ASP A 86 -19.63 8.69 -8.18
C ASP A 86 -18.77 9.21 -9.36
N GLN A 87 -19.21 8.94 -10.59
CA GLN A 87 -18.92 9.78 -11.77
C GLN A 87 -20.00 9.55 -12.85
#